data_AF-A0A8T4L290-F1
#
_entry.id   AF-A0A8T4L290-F1
#
_cell.length_a   1.000
_cell.length_b   1.000
_cell.length_c   1.000
_cell.angle_alpha   90.00
_cell.angle_beta   90.00
_cell.angle_gamma   90.00
#
_symmetry.space_group_name_H-M   'P 1'
#
loop_
_entity.id
_entity.type
_entity.pdbx_description
1 polymer ?
#
loop_
_entity_poly.entity_id
_entity_poly.type
_entity_poly.pdbx_seq_one_letter_code
_entity_poly.pdbx_strand_id
1 'polypeptide(L)'
;MRLKQALEKIKGNKEIKALENQGYFLNSCIAMMKYSDAEPESWTLTYFSNATELVSAVNVNNGVDVKQPARATSKTTRKLDLKQVKVFDKNVLEKSKQAFEKGFRTSSKQIILTLSHTGNRLLWSANFVTPNLELVIIKTDAETGEAISKTKESLTAPV
;
A
#
# COMPACT_ATOMS: atom_id res chain seq x y z
N MET A 1 12.08 -0.41 -6.47
CA MET A 1 11.89 0.97 -5.97
C MET A 1 11.24 0.99 -4.59
N ARG A 2 11.87 1.69 -3.64
CA ARG A 2 11.37 1.89 -2.27
C ARG A 2 10.29 2.98 -2.21
N LEU A 3 9.41 2.94 -1.19
CA LEU A 3 8.34 3.94 -1.06
C LEU A 3 8.92 5.35 -0.94
N LYS A 4 10.00 5.53 -0.16
CA LYS A 4 10.68 6.83 -0.04
C LYS A 4 11.12 7.38 -1.40
N GLN A 5 11.66 6.53 -2.27
CA GLN A 5 12.07 6.95 -3.61
C GLN A 5 10.87 7.36 -4.47
N ALA A 6 9.76 6.63 -4.39
CA ALA A 6 8.53 7.00 -5.08
C ALA A 6 7.99 8.36 -4.59
N LEU A 7 8.01 8.59 -3.27
CA LEU A 7 7.64 9.87 -2.66
C LEU A 7 8.56 11.01 -3.08
N GLU A 8 9.88 10.80 -3.17
CA GLU A 8 10.79 11.82 -3.69
C GLU A 8 10.52 12.13 -5.17
N LYS A 9 10.21 11.14 -6.00
CA LYS A 9 9.91 11.35 -7.43
C LYS A 9 8.69 12.24 -7.67
N ILE A 10 7.70 12.17 -6.80
CA ILE A 10 6.50 13.02 -6.91
C ILE A 10 6.71 14.41 -6.30
N LYS A 11 7.73 14.61 -5.45
CA LYS A 11 8.06 15.93 -4.90
C LYS A 11 8.51 16.84 -6.04
N GLY A 12 7.65 17.79 -6.38
CA GLY A 12 7.94 18.76 -7.45
C GLY A 12 7.22 18.48 -8.77
N ASN A 13 6.55 17.33 -8.92
CA ASN A 13 5.71 17.08 -10.09
C ASN A 13 4.55 18.10 -10.13
N LYS A 14 4.37 18.76 -11.28
CA LYS A 14 3.39 19.85 -11.44
C LYS A 14 1.94 19.36 -11.31
N GLU A 15 1.64 18.17 -11.82
CA GLU A 15 0.30 17.58 -11.77
C GLU A 15 -0.08 17.19 -10.34
N ILE A 16 0.89 16.67 -9.57
CA ILE A 16 0.69 16.37 -8.14
C ILE A 16 0.43 17.63 -7.34
N LYS A 17 1.21 18.69 -7.56
CA LYS A 17 0.95 19.99 -6.93
C LYS A 17 -0.43 20.54 -7.30
N ALA A 18 -0.86 20.36 -8.55
CA ALA A 18 -2.18 20.78 -8.99
C ALA A 18 -3.30 20.01 -8.27
N LEU A 19 -3.16 18.69 -8.10
CA LEU A 19 -4.06 17.89 -7.28
C LEU A 19 -4.12 18.37 -5.82
N GLU A 20 -2.96 18.59 -5.20
CA GLU A 20 -2.88 19.07 -3.82
C GLU A 20 -3.54 20.45 -3.65
N ASN A 21 -3.35 21.35 -4.62
CA ASN A 21 -4.01 22.66 -4.65
C ASN A 21 -5.54 22.56 -4.81
N GLN A 22 -6.05 21.48 -5.42
CA GLN A 22 -7.48 21.17 -5.51
C GLN A 22 -8.03 20.49 -4.25
N GLY A 23 -7.23 20.39 -3.18
CA GLY A 23 -7.63 19.79 -1.91
C GLY A 23 -7.53 18.27 -1.87
N TYR A 24 -6.85 17.65 -2.84
CA TYR A 24 -6.52 16.23 -2.74
C TYR A 24 -5.40 16.00 -1.73
N PHE A 25 -5.44 14.87 -1.04
CA PHE A 25 -4.39 14.45 -0.12
C PHE A 25 -4.03 12.97 -0.33
N LEU A 26 -2.76 12.64 -0.09
CA LEU A 26 -2.30 11.26 -0.11
C LEU A 26 -3.06 10.44 0.94
N ASN A 27 -3.67 9.34 0.51
CA ASN A 27 -4.58 8.52 1.32
C ASN A 27 -4.13 7.07 1.48
N SER A 28 -3.50 6.48 0.46
CA SER A 28 -2.88 5.16 0.55
C SER A 28 -1.70 5.03 -0.41
N CYS A 29 -0.80 4.10 -0.10
CA CYS A 29 0.29 3.70 -1.00
C CYS A 29 0.19 2.20 -1.23
N ILE A 30 0.22 1.75 -2.47
CA ILE A 30 0.11 0.33 -2.83
C ILE A 30 1.27 -0.03 -3.76
N ALA A 31 1.85 -1.20 -3.53
CA ALA A 31 2.83 -1.80 -4.40
C ALA A 31 2.50 -3.27 -4.62
N MET A 32 2.73 -3.76 -5.83
CA MET A 32 2.65 -5.18 -6.17
C MET A 32 4.03 -5.66 -6.61
N MET A 33 4.39 -6.87 -6.21
CA MET A 33 5.67 -7.46 -6.56
C MET A 33 5.59 -8.99 -6.57
N LYS A 34 6.49 -9.65 -7.30
CA LYS A 34 6.61 -11.11 -7.18
C LYS A 34 7.25 -11.44 -5.84
N TYR A 35 6.96 -12.63 -5.33
CA TYR A 35 7.55 -13.09 -4.07
C TYR A 35 9.08 -13.13 -4.11
N SER A 36 9.65 -13.48 -5.27
CA SER A 36 11.09 -13.52 -5.54
C SER A 36 11.76 -12.15 -5.52
N ASP A 37 11.01 -11.07 -5.70
CA ASP A 37 11.61 -9.75 -5.88
C ASP A 37 12.07 -9.20 -4.53
N ALA A 38 13.19 -8.46 -4.55
CA ALA A 38 13.73 -7.78 -3.38
C ALA A 38 12.99 -6.46 -3.08
N GLU A 39 12.36 -5.88 -4.08
CA GLU A 39 11.61 -4.63 -4.00
C GLU A 39 10.58 -4.50 -5.13
N PRO A 40 9.51 -3.69 -4.93
CA PRO A 40 8.51 -3.45 -5.97
C PRO A 40 9.06 -2.66 -7.15
N GLU A 41 8.60 -2.94 -8.37
CA GLU A 41 8.96 -2.16 -9.56
C GLU A 41 8.31 -0.77 -9.56
N SER A 42 7.07 -0.69 -9.06
CA SER A 42 6.27 0.54 -9.07
C SER A 42 5.43 0.70 -7.81
N TRP A 43 5.01 1.93 -7.57
CA TRP A 43 4.04 2.29 -6.54
C TRP A 43 2.83 2.96 -7.18
N THR A 44 1.65 2.65 -6.67
CA THR A 44 0.44 3.44 -6.91
C THR A 44 0.13 4.22 -5.64
N LEU A 45 0.16 5.54 -5.73
CA LEU A 45 -0.17 6.46 -4.65
C LEU A 45 -1.58 6.99 -4.89
N THR A 46 -2.45 6.83 -3.91
CA THR A 46 -3.85 7.19 -4.03
C THR A 46 -4.08 8.55 -3.38
N TYR A 47 -4.60 9.50 -4.14
CA TYR A 47 -4.97 10.83 -3.69
C TYR A 47 -6.48 10.96 -3.60
N PHE A 48 -7.00 11.46 -2.49
CA PHE A 48 -8.44 11.60 -2.25
C PHE A 48 -8.80 13.06 -1.92
N SER A 49 -9.96 13.52 -2.40
CA SER A 49 -10.53 14.83 -2.08
C SER A 49 -11.85 14.65 -1.34
N ASN A 50 -11.92 15.10 -0.08
CA ASN A 50 -13.16 15.12 0.70
C ASN A 50 -14.24 15.99 0.04
N ALA A 51 -13.85 17.07 -0.65
CA ALA A 51 -14.77 18.04 -1.23
C ALA A 51 -15.54 17.48 -2.44
N THR A 52 -14.87 16.66 -3.25
CA THR A 52 -15.43 16.12 -4.49
C THR A 52 -15.78 14.63 -4.38
N GLU A 53 -15.38 13.95 -3.30
CA GLU A 53 -15.47 12.50 -3.12
C GLU A 53 -14.79 11.71 -4.26
N LEU A 54 -13.79 12.33 -4.89
CA LEU A 54 -13.03 11.76 -5.98
C LEU A 54 -11.68 11.23 -5.49
N VAL A 55 -11.22 10.19 -6.18
CA VAL A 55 -9.93 9.56 -6.00
C VAL A 55 -9.13 9.61 -7.30
N SER A 56 -7.86 9.98 -7.22
CA SER A 56 -6.91 9.90 -8.32
C SER A 56 -5.80 8.93 -7.96
N ALA A 57 -5.46 8.04 -8.89
CA ALA A 57 -4.34 7.12 -8.77
C ALA A 57 -3.11 7.72 -9.44
N VAL A 58 -1.99 7.72 -8.75
CA VAL A 58 -0.71 8.21 -9.24
C VAL A 58 0.25 7.02 -9.32
N ASN A 59 0.55 6.59 -10.53
CA ASN A 59 1.51 5.52 -10.77
C ASN A 59 2.92 6.11 -10.82
N VAL A 60 3.81 5.58 -10.00
CA VAL A 60 5.21 5.99 -9.91
C VAL A 60 6.06 4.78 -10.29
N ASN A 61 6.77 4.89 -11.42
CA ASN A 61 7.70 3.89 -11.94
C ASN A 61 8.96 4.61 -12.46
N ASN A 62 9.30 4.47 -13.74
CA ASN A 62 10.29 5.31 -14.43
C ASN A 62 9.83 6.78 -14.54
N GLY A 63 8.53 7.03 -14.57
CA GLY A 63 7.92 8.36 -14.55
C GLY A 63 6.84 8.49 -13.47
N VAL A 64 6.05 9.56 -13.58
CA VAL A 64 4.87 9.82 -12.76
C VAL A 64 3.69 9.95 -13.72
N ASP A 65 2.68 9.10 -13.56
CA ASP A 65 1.49 9.03 -14.39
C ASP A 65 0.26 9.23 -13.50
N VAL A 66 -0.39 10.38 -13.67
CA VAL A 66 -1.56 10.78 -12.87
C VAL A 66 -2.82 10.39 -13.62
N LYS A 67 -3.64 9.52 -13.01
CA LYS A 67 -4.92 9.10 -13.59
C LYS A 67 -6.01 10.13 -13.32
N GLN A 68 -6.93 10.22 -14.27
CA GLN A 68 -8.12 11.05 -14.14
C GLN A 68 -8.89 10.67 -12.87
N PRO A 69 -9.38 11.66 -12.09
CA PRO A 69 -10.14 11.37 -10.89
C PRO A 69 -11.41 10.57 -11.19
N ALA A 70 -11.70 9.60 -10.34
CA ALA A 70 -12.90 8.77 -10.40
C ALA A 70 -13.64 8.82 -9.06
N ARG A 71 -14.92 8.45 -9.05
CA ARG A 71 -15.69 8.39 -7.81
C ARG A 71 -15.13 7.33 -6.87
N ALA A 72 -14.89 7.70 -5.61
CA ALA A 72 -14.43 6.73 -4.63
C ALA A 72 -15.52 5.71 -4.31
N THR A 73 -15.14 4.43 -4.20
CA THR A 73 -16.05 3.33 -3.80
C THR A 73 -16.34 3.34 -2.30
N SER A 74 -15.55 4.06 -1.51
CA SER A 74 -15.75 4.27 -0.08
C SER A 74 -15.31 5.68 0.32
N LYS A 75 -16.00 6.25 1.32
CA LYS A 75 -15.62 7.54 1.90
C LYS A 75 -14.40 7.32 2.80
N THR A 76 -13.21 7.42 2.23
CA THR A 76 -11.97 7.32 3.03
C THR A 76 -11.53 8.72 3.42
N THR A 77 -11.54 9.04 4.71
CA THR A 77 -11.47 10.43 5.17
C THR A 77 -10.12 10.88 5.70
N ARG A 78 -9.10 10.00 5.69
CA ARG A 78 -7.85 10.25 6.43
C ARG A 78 -6.65 10.41 5.52
N LYS A 79 -5.97 11.54 5.70
CA LYS A 79 -4.66 11.82 5.11
C LYS A 79 -3.61 10.89 5.72
N LEU A 80 -2.75 10.36 4.86
CA LEU A 80 -1.52 9.71 5.28
C LEU A 80 -0.55 10.76 5.81
N ASP A 81 -0.28 10.69 7.11
CA ASP A 81 0.80 11.44 7.72
C ASP A 81 2.09 10.61 7.67
N LEU A 82 2.89 10.84 6.63
CA LEU A 82 4.14 10.13 6.42
C LEU A 82 5.18 10.39 7.53
N LYS A 83 5.00 11.41 8.38
CA LYS A 83 5.86 11.65 9.54
C LYS A 83 5.67 10.60 10.63
N GLN A 84 4.50 9.97 10.70
CA GLN A 84 4.19 8.90 11.66
C GLN A 84 4.78 7.55 11.24
N VAL A 85 5.14 7.40 9.96
CA VAL A 85 5.76 6.18 9.43
C VAL A 85 7.22 6.13 9.87
N LYS A 86 7.52 5.29 10.87
CA LYS A 86 8.91 5.05 11.30
C LYS A 86 9.48 3.79 10.66
N VAL A 87 8.62 2.84 10.28
CA VAL A 87 9.03 1.58 9.63
C VAL A 87 8.57 1.60 8.17
N PHE A 88 9.54 1.52 7.26
CA PHE A 88 9.31 1.59 5.81
C PHE A 88 9.35 0.21 5.15
N ASP A 89 8.95 0.20 3.88
CA ASP A 89 8.65 -0.97 3.06
C ASP A 89 9.69 -2.10 3.13
N LYS A 90 10.99 -1.80 3.18
CA LYS A 90 12.04 -2.84 3.29
C LYS A 90 11.89 -3.69 4.55
N ASN A 91 11.86 -3.05 5.71
CA ASN A 91 11.82 -3.73 7.00
C ASN A 91 10.51 -4.50 7.18
N VAL A 92 9.40 -3.92 6.71
CA VAL A 92 8.09 -4.55 6.74
C VAL A 92 8.10 -5.79 5.86
N LEU A 93 8.56 -5.67 4.61
CA LEU A 93 8.57 -6.77 3.66
C LEU A 93 9.40 -7.95 4.16
N GLU A 94 10.60 -7.69 4.68
CA GLU A 94 11.47 -8.74 5.25
C GLU A 94 10.80 -9.44 6.44
N LYS A 95 10.27 -8.68 7.41
CA LYS A 95 9.56 -9.23 8.58
C LYS A 95 8.31 -10.02 8.16
N SER A 96 7.55 -9.51 7.20
CA SER A 96 6.34 -10.16 6.70
C SER A 96 6.68 -11.46 5.95
N LYS A 97 7.71 -11.50 5.10
CA LYS A 97 8.16 -12.73 4.43
C LYS A 97 8.58 -13.79 5.44
N GLN A 98 9.40 -13.43 6.43
CA GLN A 98 9.79 -14.35 7.50
C GLN A 98 8.58 -14.87 8.30
N ALA A 99 7.63 -14.01 8.61
CA ALA A 99 6.42 -14.39 9.33
C ALA A 99 5.50 -15.29 8.49
N PHE A 100 5.46 -15.10 7.16
CA PHE A 100 4.76 -15.95 6.22
C PHE A 100 5.40 -17.34 6.16
N GLU A 101 6.71 -17.42 5.94
CA GLU A 101 7.46 -18.69 5.82
C GLU A 101 7.40 -19.54 7.10
N LYS A 102 7.45 -18.90 8.27
CA LYS A 102 7.36 -19.60 9.57
C LYS A 102 5.93 -20.08 9.89
N GLY A 103 4.92 -19.33 9.45
CA GLY A 103 3.53 -19.58 9.83
C GLY A 103 2.76 -20.47 8.87
N PHE A 104 3.17 -20.53 7.60
CA PHE A 104 2.35 -21.09 6.54
C PHE A 104 3.18 -22.05 5.68
N ARG A 105 2.71 -23.30 5.57
CA ARG A 105 3.31 -24.34 4.71
C ARG A 105 2.85 -24.18 3.26
N THR A 106 3.02 -22.99 2.71
CA THR A 106 2.61 -22.68 1.34
C THR A 106 3.59 -21.70 0.71
N SER A 107 3.59 -21.63 -0.61
CA SER A 107 4.34 -20.61 -1.35
C SER A 107 3.44 -19.43 -1.66
N SER A 108 4.04 -18.29 -1.96
CA SER A 108 3.34 -17.14 -2.54
C SER A 108 3.96 -16.81 -3.88
N LYS A 109 3.12 -16.42 -4.84
CA LYS A 109 3.58 -15.94 -6.15
C LYS A 109 3.75 -14.42 -6.16
N GLN A 110 2.87 -13.74 -5.43
CA GLN A 110 2.74 -12.29 -5.48
C GLN A 110 2.47 -11.73 -4.09
N ILE A 111 3.04 -10.56 -3.85
CA ILE A 111 2.84 -9.78 -2.63
C ILE A 111 2.20 -8.46 -3.03
N ILE A 112 1.11 -8.11 -2.34
CA ILE A 112 0.50 -6.77 -2.39
C ILE A 112 0.81 -6.08 -1.07
N LEU A 113 1.61 -5.03 -1.13
CA LEU A 113 2.01 -4.25 0.03
C LEU A 113 1.24 -2.93 0.03
N THR A 114 0.47 -2.69 1.09
CA THR A 114 -0.36 -1.48 1.22
C THR A 114 -0.01 -0.73 2.50
N LEU A 115 0.15 0.59 2.42
CA LEU A 115 0.18 1.51 3.55
C LEU A 115 -1.12 2.31 3.55
N SER A 116 -1.92 2.16 4.59
CA SER A 116 -3.20 2.88 4.73
C SER A 116 -3.64 2.97 6.19
N HIS A 117 -4.63 3.83 6.45
CA HIS A 117 -5.30 3.86 7.74
C HIS A 117 -6.27 2.68 7.89
N THR A 118 -6.24 2.02 9.04
CA THR A 118 -7.29 1.10 9.52
C THR A 118 -7.76 1.61 10.87
N GLY A 119 -8.96 2.20 10.92
CA GLY A 119 -9.44 2.94 12.09
C GLY A 119 -8.51 4.11 12.42
N ASN A 120 -7.96 4.12 13.63
CA ASN A 120 -7.03 5.15 14.11
C ASN A 120 -5.55 4.83 13.90
N ARG A 121 -5.22 3.70 13.27
CA ARG A 121 -3.82 3.26 13.11
C ARG A 121 -3.39 3.33 11.66
N LEU A 122 -2.16 3.77 11.46
CA LEU A 122 -1.48 3.68 10.18
C LEU A 122 -0.79 2.32 10.09
N LEU A 123 -1.24 1.47 9.18
CA LEU A 123 -0.77 0.09 9.08
C LEU A 123 -0.17 -0.19 7.72
N TRP A 124 0.89 -0.99 7.75
CA TRP A 124 1.29 -1.78 6.60
C TRP A 124 0.51 -3.08 6.55
N SER A 125 0.02 -3.46 5.38
CA SER A 125 -0.58 -4.76 5.09
C SER A 125 0.20 -5.43 3.98
N ALA A 126 0.86 -6.54 4.29
CA ALA A 126 1.50 -7.42 3.32
C ALA A 126 0.54 -8.59 3.05
N ASN A 127 -0.04 -8.62 1.85
CA ASN A 127 -0.97 -9.65 1.41
C ASN A 127 -0.22 -10.61 0.47
N PHE A 128 -0.04 -11.84 0.90
CA PHE A 128 0.62 -12.90 0.15
C PHE A 128 -0.45 -13.70 -0.60
N VAL A 129 -0.41 -13.62 -1.93
CA VAL A 129 -1.29 -14.40 -2.79
C VAL A 129 -0.65 -15.76 -3.04
N THR A 130 -1.31 -16.83 -2.60
CA THR A 130 -0.85 -18.20 -2.78
C THR A 130 -1.32 -18.79 -4.11
N PRO A 131 -0.70 -19.86 -4.62
CA PRO A 131 -1.16 -20.55 -5.84
C PRO A 131 -2.61 -21.03 -5.76
N ASN A 132 -3.11 -21.31 -4.56
CA ASN A 132 -4.46 -21.82 -4.33
C ASN A 132 -5.50 -20.72 -4.13
N LEU A 133 -5.17 -19.48 -4.55
CA LEU A 133 -6.03 -18.30 -4.38
C LEU A 133 -6.39 -18.04 -2.91
N GLU A 134 -5.47 -18.34 -1.99
CA GLU A 134 -5.58 -17.91 -0.60
C GLU A 134 -4.80 -16.60 -0.43
N LEU A 135 -5.31 -15.72 0.43
CA LEU A 135 -4.58 -14.57 0.93
C LEU A 135 -4.08 -14.87 2.33
N VAL A 136 -2.78 -14.71 2.55
CA VAL A 136 -2.24 -14.54 3.90
C VAL A 136 -1.97 -13.06 4.11
N ILE A 137 -2.63 -12.45 5.09
CA ILE A 137 -2.56 -11.02 5.35
C ILE A 137 -1.78 -10.80 6.65
N ILE A 138 -0.66 -10.11 6.56
CA ILE A 138 0.17 -9.75 7.71
C ILE A 138 0.12 -8.23 7.87
N LYS A 139 -0.50 -7.77 8.96
CA LYS A 139 -0.60 -6.35 9.28
C LYS A 139 0.46 -5.97 10.30
N THR A 140 1.17 -4.88 10.03
CA THR A 140 2.25 -4.34 10.85
C THR A 140 1.98 -2.87 11.12
N ASP A 141 2.14 -2.43 12.36
CA ASP A 141 2.04 -1.02 12.72
C ASP A 141 3.16 -0.21 12.05
N ALA A 142 2.81 0.87 11.34
CA ALA A 142 3.79 1.65 10.59
C ALA A 142 4.68 2.53 11.48
N GLU A 143 4.27 2.78 12.72
CA GLU A 143 5.02 3.54 13.71
C GLU A 143 5.94 2.61 14.52
N THR A 144 5.44 1.49 15.04
CA THR A 144 6.25 0.61 15.92
C THR A 144 6.95 -0.52 15.17
N GLY A 145 6.42 -0.94 14.03
CA GLY A 145 6.89 -2.11 13.31
C GLY A 145 6.49 -3.44 13.94
N GLU A 146 5.55 -3.42 14.89
CA GLU A 146 4.99 -4.61 15.52
C GLU A 146 3.91 -5.24 14.63
N ALA A 147 3.93 -6.57 14.54
CA ALA A 147 2.86 -7.29 13.85
C ALA A 147 1.58 -7.24 14.67
N ILE A 148 0.51 -6.70 14.09
CA ILE A 148 -0.79 -6.54 14.73
C ILE A 148 -1.69 -7.75 14.47
N SER A 149 -1.64 -8.33 13.28
CA SER A 149 -2.47 -9.49 12.94
C SER A 149 -1.85 -10.34 11.83
N LYS A 150 -2.23 -11.61 11.83
CA LYS A 150 -1.96 -12.56 10.74
C LYS A 150 -3.27 -13.30 10.46
N THR A 151 -3.85 -13.11 9.28
CA THR A 151 -5.08 -13.80 8.87
C THR A 151 -4.85 -14.58 7.59
N LYS A 152 -5.64 -15.63 7.39
CA LYS A 152 -5.67 -16.43 6.16
C LYS A 152 -7.11 -16.47 5.67
N GLU A 153 -7.32 -16.09 4.41
CA GLU A 153 -8.64 -15.96 3.80
C GLU A 153 -8.63 -16.66 2.43
N SER A 154 -9.73 -17.29 2.05
CA SER A 154 -9.89 -17.79 0.68
C SER A 154 -10.44 -16.69 -0.23
N LEU A 155 -9.92 -16.58 -1.45
CA LEU A 155 -10.53 -15.75 -2.50
C LEU A 155 -11.59 -16.50 -3.30
N THR A 156 -11.79 -17.79 -3.04
CA THR A 156 -12.90 -18.56 -3.61
C THR A 156 -14.14 -18.39 -2.74
N ALA A 157 -15.33 -18.46 -3.34
CA ALA A 157 -16.59 -18.44 -2.59
C ALA A 157 -16.57 -19.50 -1.46
N PRO A 158 -17.19 -19.23 -0.30
CA PRO A 158 -17.41 -20.26 0.69
C PRO A 158 -18.24 -21.37 0.04
N VAL A 159 -17.71 -22.60 0.07
CA VAL A 159 -18.43 -23.81 -0.34
C VAL A 159 -19.44 -24.17 0.74
#